data_AF-A0A6B1D9N8-F1
#
_entry.id   AF-A0A6B1D9N8-F1
#
_cell.length_a   1.000
_cell.length_b   1.000
_cell.length_c   1.000
_cell.angle_alpha   90.00
_cell.angle_beta   90.00
_cell.angle_gamma   90.00
#
_symmetry.space_group_name_H-M   'P 1'
#
loop_
_entity.id
_entity.type
_entity.pdbx_description
1 polymer ?
#
loop_
_entity_poly.entity_id
_entity_poly.type
_entity_poly.pdbx_seq_one_letter_code
_entity_poly.pdbx_strand_id
1 'polypeptide(L)'
;MQAPNFGRLPALLLCAAVVFAVFYAASAITPSFASEGDGHGHEDEAPTLETLTERIAGLEARVAELETVEDEMAAEKLAYSVFDAVSAAYLLDKVDIHALHKRLNDGEGIMPGDAGQIKYLVPLLTAVDWPQELAEEAETLTETLTKLTAALADDDLESALPLSAAAHDRQHHFSSSVFDWFACLQLPEEEMEADEQGEGEQSETSHDDHGHSHDDDETSEDNGAQDSGNDNCVEDESNGIHDDGHDHSHGG
;
A
#
# COMPACT_ATOMS: atom_id res chain seq x y z
N MET A 1 -37.50 -16.05 -1.11
CA MET A 1 -36.05 -15.90 -0.97
C MET A 1 -35.43 -16.32 -2.29
N GLN A 2 -35.12 -15.34 -3.15
CA GLN A 2 -34.51 -15.52 -4.46
C GLN A 2 -33.00 -15.35 -4.29
N ALA A 3 -32.22 -16.30 -4.82
CA ALA A 3 -30.77 -16.21 -4.87
C ALA A 3 -30.34 -15.18 -5.94
N PRO A 4 -29.29 -14.37 -5.70
CA PRO A 4 -28.77 -13.47 -6.72
C PRO A 4 -28.02 -14.27 -7.81
N ASN A 5 -28.41 -14.02 -9.06
CA ASN A 5 -27.70 -14.48 -10.26
C ASN A 5 -26.41 -13.67 -10.42
N PHE A 6 -25.26 -14.30 -10.20
CA PHE A 6 -23.97 -13.75 -10.62
C PHE A 6 -23.85 -13.83 -12.14
N GLY A 7 -23.96 -12.66 -12.77
CA GLY A 7 -23.86 -12.47 -14.20
C GLY A 7 -22.45 -12.79 -14.71
N ARG A 8 -22.41 -13.71 -15.68
CA ARG A 8 -21.28 -13.97 -16.57
C ARG A 8 -20.81 -12.68 -17.25
N LEU A 9 -19.57 -12.26 -16.96
CA LEU A 9 -18.74 -11.38 -17.79
C LEU A 9 -17.29 -11.89 -17.70
N PRO A 10 -16.46 -11.77 -18.76
CA PRO A 10 -16.61 -12.50 -20.01
C PRO A 10 -15.33 -13.29 -20.35
N ALA A 11 -15.49 -14.55 -20.75
CA ALA A 11 -14.41 -15.42 -21.27
C ALA A 11 -13.67 -14.86 -22.51
N LEU A 12 -14.09 -13.72 -23.05
CA LEU A 12 -13.47 -13.06 -24.22
C LEU A 12 -12.21 -12.27 -23.87
N LEU A 13 -12.01 -11.84 -22.62
CA LEU A 13 -10.81 -11.08 -22.23
C LEU A 13 -9.60 -12.02 -22.05
N LEU A 14 -9.84 -13.26 -21.64
CA LEU A 14 -8.79 -14.29 -21.51
C LEU A 14 -8.21 -14.72 -22.87
N CYS A 15 -9.01 -14.71 -23.95
CA CYS A 15 -8.52 -15.04 -25.28
C CYS A 15 -7.61 -13.97 -25.92
N ALA A 16 -7.68 -12.71 -25.46
CA ALA A 16 -6.86 -11.64 -26.03
C ALA A 16 -5.41 -11.66 -25.48
N ALA A 17 -5.22 -12.02 -24.22
CA ALA A 17 -3.89 -12.08 -23.59
C ALA A 17 -3.01 -13.20 -24.18
N VAL A 18 -3.58 -14.38 -24.45
CA VAL A 18 -2.84 -15.54 -25.00
C VAL A 18 -2.31 -15.27 -26.42
N VAL A 19 -3.02 -14.48 -27.23
CA VAL A 19 -2.57 -14.16 -28.60
C VAL A 19 -1.38 -13.19 -28.61
N PHE A 20 -1.25 -12.32 -27.59
CA PHE A 20 -0.16 -11.35 -27.51
C PHE A 20 1.17 -12.00 -27.09
N ALA A 21 1.14 -12.98 -26.19
CA ALA A 21 2.32 -13.72 -25.76
C ALA A 21 2.96 -14.56 -26.90
N VAL A 22 2.13 -15.17 -27.76
CA VAL A 22 2.63 -15.94 -28.92
C VAL A 22 3.26 -15.04 -29.99
N PHE A 23 2.79 -13.80 -30.13
CA PHE A 23 3.33 -12.87 -31.13
C PHE A 23 4.69 -12.28 -30.73
N TYR A 24 4.96 -12.12 -29.42
CA TYR A 24 6.23 -11.58 -28.94
C TYR A 24 7.38 -12.60 -29.04
N ALA A 25 7.11 -13.88 -28.78
CA ALA A 25 8.11 -14.94 -28.91
C ALA A 25 8.59 -15.17 -30.37
N ALA A 26 7.78 -14.80 -31.37
CA ALA A 26 8.15 -14.95 -32.78
C ALA A 26 9.02 -13.80 -33.33
N SER A 27 9.13 -12.67 -32.61
CA SER A 27 9.74 -11.44 -33.12
C SER A 27 11.22 -11.29 -32.76
N ALA A 28 11.72 -12.03 -31.76
CA ALA A 28 13.09 -11.88 -31.24
C ALA A 28 14.15 -12.74 -31.96
N ILE A 29 13.80 -13.47 -33.01
CA ILE A 29 14.75 -14.32 -33.75
C ILE A 29 15.01 -13.70 -35.13
N THR A 30 15.72 -12.58 -35.15
CA THR A 30 16.49 -12.18 -36.34
C THR A 30 17.92 -12.67 -36.16
N PRO A 31 18.32 -13.78 -36.80
CA PRO A 31 19.71 -14.22 -36.73
C PRO A 31 20.58 -13.20 -37.48
N SER A 32 21.35 -12.40 -36.74
CA SER A 32 22.43 -11.58 -37.26
C SER A 32 23.58 -12.52 -37.67
N PHE A 33 23.61 -12.90 -38.95
CA PHE A 33 24.74 -13.58 -39.56
C PHE A 33 25.84 -12.58 -39.90
N ALA A 34 26.53 -12.07 -38.88
CA ALA A 34 27.85 -11.45 -39.04
C ALA A 34 28.91 -12.48 -38.67
N SER A 35 29.29 -13.27 -39.67
CA SER A 35 30.34 -14.27 -39.62
C SER A 35 31.70 -13.60 -39.87
N GLU A 36 32.40 -13.20 -38.81
CA GLU A 36 33.83 -12.96 -38.87
C GLU A 36 34.53 -14.01 -38.00
N GLY A 37 35.33 -14.82 -38.70
CA GLY A 37 35.87 -16.06 -38.18
C GLY A 37 37.02 -15.83 -37.21
N ASP A 38 37.02 -16.62 -36.15
CA ASP A 38 38.25 -17.07 -35.52
C ASP A 38 38.18 -18.59 -35.36
N GLY A 39 39.14 -19.25 -36.00
CA GLY A 39 39.16 -20.68 -36.25
C GLY A 39 39.71 -21.46 -35.07
N HIS A 40 38.97 -21.50 -33.96
CA HIS A 40 39.16 -22.53 -32.95
C HIS A 40 38.14 -23.63 -33.16
N GLY A 41 38.58 -24.71 -33.81
CA GLY A 41 37.83 -25.95 -33.97
C GLY A 41 37.56 -26.59 -32.62
N HIS A 42 36.53 -26.11 -31.94
CA HIS A 42 35.71 -26.99 -31.13
C HIS A 42 34.97 -27.89 -32.12
N GLU A 43 35.32 -29.17 -32.12
CA GLU A 43 34.45 -30.20 -32.69
C GLU A 43 33.17 -30.17 -31.86
N ASP A 44 32.24 -29.27 -32.23
CA ASP A 44 30.90 -29.21 -31.68
C ASP A 44 30.21 -30.52 -32.08
N GLU A 45 30.33 -31.51 -31.20
CA GLU A 45 29.53 -32.72 -31.25
C GLU A 45 28.06 -32.28 -31.26
N ALA A 46 27.42 -32.45 -32.41
CA ALA A 46 26.01 -32.15 -32.56
C ALA A 46 25.24 -32.88 -31.46
N PRO A 47 24.38 -32.17 -30.70
CA PRO A 47 23.68 -32.76 -29.57
C PRO A 47 22.92 -33.99 -30.03
N THR A 48 23.12 -35.09 -29.33
CA THR A 48 22.45 -36.35 -29.66
C THR A 48 20.94 -36.23 -29.40
N LEU A 49 20.15 -37.09 -30.07
CA LEU A 49 18.70 -37.16 -29.80
C LEU A 49 18.39 -37.43 -28.32
N GLU A 50 19.26 -38.18 -27.64
CA GLU A 50 19.12 -38.50 -26.22
C GLU A 50 19.26 -37.23 -25.36
N THR A 51 20.30 -36.43 -25.61
CA THR A 51 20.53 -35.13 -24.94
C THR A 51 19.36 -34.15 -25.17
N LEU A 52 18.80 -34.12 -26.37
CA LEU A 52 17.64 -33.26 -26.69
C LEU A 52 16.38 -33.73 -25.95
N THR A 53 16.16 -35.03 -25.83
CA THR A 53 15.00 -35.60 -25.15
C THR A 53 15.05 -35.32 -23.64
N GLU A 54 16.23 -35.47 -23.02
CA GLU A 54 16.43 -35.14 -21.61
C GLU A 54 16.22 -33.65 -21.32
N ARG A 55 16.71 -32.78 -22.23
CA ARG A 55 16.52 -31.34 -22.11
C ARG A 55 15.06 -30.92 -22.27
N ILE A 56 14.29 -31.58 -23.14
CA ILE A 56 12.84 -31.35 -23.27
C ILE A 56 12.12 -31.76 -21.99
N ALA A 57 12.39 -32.95 -21.45
CA ALA A 57 11.78 -33.42 -20.21
C ALA A 57 12.08 -32.49 -19.02
N GLY A 58 13.31 -31.96 -18.94
CA GLY A 58 13.70 -30.98 -17.91
C GLY A 58 12.98 -29.64 -18.07
N LEU A 59 12.74 -29.18 -19.30
CA LEU A 59 11.97 -27.96 -19.55
C LEU A 59 10.48 -28.15 -19.24
N GLU A 60 9.89 -29.28 -19.59
CA GLU A 60 8.51 -29.61 -19.25
C GLU A 60 8.28 -29.66 -17.73
N ALA A 61 9.23 -30.21 -16.97
CA ALA A 61 9.16 -30.20 -15.50
C ALA A 61 9.22 -28.79 -14.91
N ARG A 62 10.11 -27.92 -15.44
CA ARG A 62 10.21 -26.53 -15.01
C ARG A 62 8.97 -25.70 -15.38
N VAL A 63 8.36 -25.97 -16.54
CA VAL A 63 7.11 -25.32 -16.93
C VAL A 63 5.98 -25.75 -15.99
N ALA A 64 5.87 -27.03 -15.66
CA ALA A 64 4.86 -27.51 -14.70
C ALA A 64 5.05 -26.90 -13.30
N GLU A 65 6.29 -26.72 -12.85
CA GLU A 65 6.60 -26.03 -11.59
C GLU A 65 6.20 -24.54 -11.64
N LEU A 66 6.50 -23.86 -12.75
CA LEU A 66 6.09 -22.46 -12.94
C LEU A 66 4.57 -22.30 -13.00
N GLU A 67 3.85 -23.21 -13.67
CA GLU A 67 2.37 -23.20 -13.70
C GLU A 67 1.79 -23.37 -12.30
N THR A 68 2.40 -24.19 -11.43
CA THR A 68 1.95 -24.33 -10.04
C THR A 68 2.20 -23.07 -9.21
N VAL A 69 3.33 -22.39 -9.41
CA VAL A 69 3.63 -21.11 -8.75
C VAL A 69 2.68 -20.02 -9.26
N GLU A 70 2.37 -19.99 -10.56
CA GLU A 70 1.39 -19.05 -11.12
C GLU A 70 -0.02 -19.29 -10.57
N ASP A 71 -0.45 -20.54 -10.39
CA ASP A 71 -1.74 -20.87 -9.77
C ASP A 71 -1.77 -20.52 -8.27
N GLU A 72 -0.65 -20.67 -7.55
CA GLU A 72 -0.52 -20.24 -6.15
C GLU A 72 -0.52 -18.70 -6.04
N MET A 73 0.23 -18.00 -6.88
CA MET A 73 0.24 -16.53 -6.96
C MET A 73 -1.08 -15.95 -7.48
N ALA A 74 -1.79 -16.66 -8.36
CA ALA A 74 -3.11 -16.25 -8.84
C ALA A 74 -4.21 -16.49 -7.79
N ALA A 75 -4.02 -17.46 -6.89
CA ALA A 75 -4.83 -17.58 -5.68
C ALA A 75 -4.51 -16.46 -4.67
N GLU A 76 -3.29 -15.92 -4.71
CA GLU A 76 -2.83 -14.75 -3.97
C GLU A 76 -3.04 -13.41 -4.72
N LYS A 77 -3.77 -13.45 -5.85
CA LYS A 77 -4.19 -12.25 -6.57
C LYS A 77 -5.13 -11.46 -5.67
N LEU A 78 -4.59 -10.41 -5.04
CA LEU A 78 -5.23 -9.44 -4.13
C LEU A 78 -6.74 -9.71 -4.01
N ALA A 79 -7.12 -10.49 -3.00
CA ALA A 79 -8.54 -10.77 -2.73
C ALA A 79 -9.34 -9.47 -2.47
N TYR A 80 -8.63 -8.36 -2.27
CA TYR A 80 -9.13 -7.00 -2.12
C TYR A 80 -9.09 -6.20 -3.42
N SER A 81 -10.13 -5.40 -3.62
CA SER A 81 -10.25 -4.49 -4.76
C SER A 81 -9.60 -3.15 -4.43
N VAL A 82 -8.44 -2.87 -5.05
CA VAL A 82 -7.73 -1.57 -4.92
C VAL A 82 -8.65 -0.39 -5.21
N PHE A 83 -9.52 -0.53 -6.21
CA PHE A 83 -10.50 0.49 -6.57
C PHE A 83 -11.48 0.77 -5.42
N ASP A 84 -11.94 -0.27 -4.72
CA ASP A 84 -12.91 -0.11 -3.62
C ASP A 84 -12.26 0.56 -2.41
N ALA A 85 -11.02 0.18 -2.06
CA ALA A 85 -10.26 0.81 -0.98
C ALA A 85 -10.04 2.31 -1.22
N VAL A 86 -9.52 2.70 -2.40
CA VAL A 86 -9.28 4.10 -2.75
C VAL A 86 -10.60 4.88 -2.86
N SER A 87 -11.65 4.27 -3.41
CA SER A 87 -12.96 4.92 -3.50
C SER A 87 -13.58 5.16 -2.13
N ALA A 88 -13.43 4.21 -1.20
CA ALA A 88 -13.92 4.34 0.16
C ALA A 88 -13.17 5.44 0.92
N ALA A 89 -11.84 5.51 0.82
CA ALA A 89 -11.05 6.59 1.42
C ALA A 89 -11.45 7.97 0.84
N TYR A 90 -11.61 8.07 -0.48
CA TYR A 90 -12.07 9.31 -1.11
C TYR A 90 -13.46 9.74 -0.63
N LEU A 91 -14.40 8.80 -0.50
CA LEU A 91 -15.76 9.08 -0.02
C LEU A 91 -15.78 9.42 1.48
N LEU A 92 -14.92 8.80 2.27
CA LEU A 92 -14.70 9.12 3.67
C LEU A 92 -14.26 10.58 3.83
N ASP A 93 -13.28 11.03 3.05
CA ASP A 93 -12.76 12.42 3.07
C ASP A 93 -13.79 13.48 2.63
N LYS A 94 -14.92 13.09 2.03
CA LYS A 94 -16.00 14.03 1.70
C LYS A 94 -16.89 14.37 2.89
N VAL A 95 -16.83 13.61 3.97
CA VAL A 95 -17.56 13.91 5.20
C VAL A 95 -16.65 14.75 6.08
N ASP A 96 -17.05 16.00 6.30
CA ASP A 96 -16.24 16.99 7.01
C ASP A 96 -16.30 16.79 8.55
N ILE A 97 -15.60 15.76 9.03
CA ILE A 97 -15.50 15.45 10.47
C ILE A 97 -14.73 16.56 11.20
N HIS A 98 -13.79 17.22 10.53
CA HIS A 98 -13.08 18.38 11.07
C HIS A 98 -14.05 19.52 11.43
N ALA A 99 -14.91 19.92 10.49
CA ALA A 99 -15.89 20.98 10.74
C ALA A 99 -16.91 20.57 11.81
N LEU A 100 -17.31 19.30 11.87
CA LEU A 100 -18.14 18.78 12.96
C LEU A 100 -17.42 18.95 14.30
N HIS A 101 -16.20 18.45 14.44
CA HIS A 101 -15.42 18.54 15.68
C HIS A 101 -15.25 20.00 16.13
N LYS A 102 -14.79 20.87 15.22
CA LYS A 102 -14.61 22.29 15.47
C LYS A 102 -15.90 22.93 15.98
N ARG A 103 -17.02 22.69 15.31
CA ARG A 103 -18.33 23.23 15.70
C ARG A 103 -18.75 22.77 17.10
N LEU A 104 -18.56 21.49 17.42
CA LEU A 104 -18.87 20.97 18.77
C LEU A 104 -17.98 21.64 19.83
N ASN A 105 -16.69 21.81 19.52
CA ASN A 105 -15.72 22.43 20.41
C ASN A 105 -15.99 23.93 20.64
N ASP A 106 -16.47 24.64 19.62
CA ASP A 106 -16.85 26.06 19.70
C ASP A 106 -18.19 26.27 20.47
N GLY A 107 -18.83 25.20 20.93
CA GLY A 107 -20.02 25.24 21.77
C GLY A 107 -21.33 25.46 21.00
N GLU A 108 -21.32 25.32 19.67
CA GLU A 108 -22.54 25.44 18.86
C GLU A 108 -23.49 24.24 19.07
N GLY A 109 -22.98 23.14 19.63
CA GLY A 109 -23.77 21.95 19.98
C GLY A 109 -24.05 21.01 18.79
N ILE A 110 -24.77 19.93 19.08
CA ILE A 110 -25.16 18.91 18.09
C ILE A 110 -26.34 19.44 17.28
N MET A 111 -26.23 19.34 15.95
CA MET A 111 -27.24 19.80 15.01
C MET A 111 -28.08 18.64 14.45
N PRO A 112 -29.36 18.88 14.11
CA PRO A 112 -30.18 17.87 13.46
C PRO A 112 -29.53 17.37 12.16
N GLY A 113 -29.26 16.07 12.10
CA GLY A 113 -28.68 15.40 10.93
C GLY A 113 -27.20 15.02 11.05
N ASP A 114 -26.49 15.49 12.08
CA ASP A 114 -25.07 15.17 12.30
C ASP A 114 -24.83 13.65 12.37
N ALA A 115 -25.60 12.96 13.20
CA ALA A 115 -25.54 11.50 13.29
C ALA A 115 -25.78 10.83 11.93
N GLY A 116 -26.69 11.39 11.13
CA GLY A 116 -27.00 10.88 9.80
C GLY A 116 -25.83 10.97 8.84
N GLN A 117 -25.03 12.05 8.90
CA GLN A 117 -23.86 12.23 8.05
C GLN A 117 -22.77 11.18 8.37
N ILE A 118 -22.48 10.96 9.65
CA ILE A 118 -21.45 10.00 10.09
C ILE A 118 -21.90 8.55 9.89
N LYS A 119 -23.19 8.26 10.09
CA LYS A 119 -23.75 6.90 10.03
C LYS A 119 -23.47 6.17 8.72
N TYR A 120 -23.37 6.87 7.59
CA TYR A 120 -23.13 6.21 6.29
C TYR A 120 -21.68 5.77 6.08
N LEU A 121 -20.75 6.24 6.90
CA LEU A 121 -19.34 5.87 6.80
C LEU A 121 -19.06 4.46 7.35
N VAL A 122 -19.76 4.05 8.39
CA VAL A 122 -19.63 2.69 8.97
C VAL A 122 -19.89 1.60 7.92
N PRO A 123 -21.05 1.55 7.22
CA PRO A 123 -21.29 0.53 6.21
C PRO A 123 -20.32 0.63 5.03
N LEU A 124 -19.84 1.84 4.70
CA LEU A 124 -18.83 2.02 3.66
C LEU A 124 -17.52 1.30 4.02
N LEU A 125 -16.98 1.55 5.23
CA LEU A 125 -15.75 0.91 5.68
C LEU A 125 -15.88 -0.60 5.83
N THR A 126 -17.02 -1.10 6.31
CA THR A 126 -17.25 -2.55 6.48
C THR A 126 -17.51 -3.31 5.19
N ALA A 127 -17.78 -2.60 4.08
CA ALA A 127 -18.06 -3.23 2.79
C ALA A 127 -16.81 -3.46 1.94
N VAL A 128 -15.67 -2.89 2.35
CA VAL A 128 -14.39 -3.04 1.67
C VAL A 128 -13.63 -4.19 2.34
N ASP A 129 -13.16 -5.13 1.51
CA ASP A 129 -12.15 -6.09 1.93
C ASP A 129 -10.80 -5.34 1.97
N TRP A 130 -10.37 -4.93 3.16
CA TRP A 130 -9.13 -4.16 3.33
C TRP A 130 -7.88 -5.06 3.21
N PRO A 131 -6.77 -4.56 2.65
CA PRO A 131 -5.48 -5.25 2.74
C PRO A 131 -5.04 -5.39 4.20
N GLN A 132 -4.22 -6.39 4.49
CA GLN A 132 -3.87 -6.76 5.86
C GLN A 132 -3.23 -5.59 6.62
N GLU A 133 -2.34 -4.80 5.99
CA GLU A 133 -1.73 -3.62 6.61
C GLU A 133 -2.72 -2.51 6.98
N LEU A 134 -3.91 -2.45 6.36
CA LEU A 134 -4.93 -1.40 6.64
C LEU A 134 -6.11 -1.90 7.48
N ALA A 135 -6.22 -3.22 7.68
CA ALA A 135 -7.42 -3.82 8.28
C ALA A 135 -7.68 -3.35 9.73
N GLU A 136 -6.63 -3.28 10.56
CA GLU A 136 -6.75 -2.86 11.96
C GLU A 136 -7.13 -1.36 12.08
N GLU A 137 -6.57 -0.51 11.21
CA GLU A 137 -6.89 0.91 11.16
C GLU A 137 -8.34 1.14 10.72
N ALA A 138 -8.79 0.41 9.70
CA ALA A 138 -10.17 0.45 9.22
C ALA A 138 -11.17 0.01 10.30
N GLU A 139 -10.88 -1.06 11.04
CA GLU A 139 -11.71 -1.54 12.16
C GLU A 139 -11.77 -0.50 13.28
N THR A 140 -10.62 0.04 13.70
CA THR A 140 -10.52 1.04 14.76
C THR A 140 -11.29 2.32 14.42
N LEU A 141 -11.19 2.78 13.17
CA LEU A 141 -11.95 3.92 12.67
C LEU A 141 -13.46 3.60 12.66
N THR A 142 -13.85 2.42 12.17
CA THR A 142 -15.24 1.97 12.13
C THR A 142 -15.89 1.95 13.52
N GLU A 143 -15.18 1.42 14.52
CA GLU A 143 -15.65 1.45 15.91
C GLU A 143 -15.83 2.87 16.44
N THR A 144 -14.86 3.76 16.15
CA THR A 144 -14.89 5.15 16.60
C THR A 144 -16.08 5.89 16.00
N LEU A 145 -16.31 5.73 14.68
CA LEU A 145 -17.45 6.32 13.97
C LEU A 145 -18.78 5.76 14.47
N THR A 146 -18.83 4.49 14.84
CA THR A 146 -20.02 3.87 15.45
C THR A 146 -20.35 4.50 16.80
N LYS A 147 -19.35 4.66 17.67
CA LYS A 147 -19.50 5.33 18.98
C LYS A 147 -19.92 6.80 18.81
N LEU A 148 -19.27 7.53 17.89
CA LEU A 148 -19.59 8.91 17.57
C LEU A 148 -21.03 9.05 17.06
N THR A 149 -21.44 8.18 16.14
CA THR A 149 -22.82 8.17 15.60
C THR A 149 -23.85 7.99 16.71
N ALA A 150 -23.60 7.09 17.66
CA ALA A 150 -24.48 6.87 18.81
C ALA A 150 -24.58 8.12 19.69
N ALA A 151 -23.44 8.71 20.07
CA ALA A 151 -23.41 9.93 20.89
C ALA A 151 -24.14 11.10 20.21
N LEU A 152 -23.95 11.29 18.90
CA LEU A 152 -24.66 12.31 18.12
C LEU A 152 -26.17 12.03 18.03
N ALA A 153 -26.58 10.76 17.99
CA ALA A 153 -28.00 10.39 17.91
C ALA A 153 -28.75 10.58 19.24
N ASP A 154 -28.03 10.47 20.35
CA ASP A 154 -28.56 10.62 21.71
C ASP A 154 -28.43 12.07 22.24
N ASP A 155 -28.01 13.02 21.40
CA ASP A 155 -27.70 14.41 21.76
C ASP A 155 -26.70 14.53 22.94
N ASP A 156 -25.80 13.55 23.09
CA ASP A 156 -24.79 13.47 24.15
C ASP A 156 -23.52 14.22 23.76
N LEU A 157 -23.51 15.54 23.98
CA LEU A 157 -22.38 16.41 23.67
C LEU A 157 -21.10 16.03 24.44
N GLU A 158 -21.23 15.57 25.69
CA GLU A 158 -20.10 15.21 26.55
C GLU A 158 -19.31 14.04 25.95
N SER A 159 -20.00 13.04 25.40
CA SER A 159 -19.37 11.94 24.68
C SER A 159 -19.00 12.29 23.23
N ALA A 160 -19.85 13.05 22.53
CA ALA A 160 -19.66 13.34 21.10
C ALA A 160 -18.41 14.20 20.85
N LEU A 161 -18.10 15.17 21.72
CA LEU A 161 -16.95 16.05 21.54
C LEU A 161 -15.61 15.29 21.48
N PRO A 162 -15.19 14.49 22.49
CA PRO A 162 -13.94 13.74 22.42
C PRO A 162 -13.95 12.67 21.32
N LEU A 163 -15.11 12.07 21.03
CA LEU A 163 -15.24 11.11 19.92
C LEU A 163 -15.08 11.76 18.55
N SER A 164 -15.52 13.02 18.39
CA SER A 164 -15.37 13.76 17.12
C SER A 164 -13.91 14.09 16.82
N ALA A 165 -13.13 14.50 17.83
CA ALA A 165 -11.69 14.68 17.71
C ALA A 165 -11.00 13.35 17.34
N ALA A 166 -11.31 12.29 18.08
CA ALA A 166 -10.69 10.99 17.86
C ALA A 166 -11.10 10.32 16.53
N ALA A 167 -12.26 10.68 15.97
CA ALA A 167 -12.69 10.26 14.64
C ALA A 167 -11.97 11.05 13.54
N HIS A 168 -11.80 12.36 13.72
CA HIS A 168 -11.05 13.23 12.82
C HIS A 168 -9.60 12.76 12.66
N ASP A 169 -8.89 12.56 13.77
CA ASP A 169 -7.47 12.19 13.74
C ASP A 169 -7.28 10.82 13.08
N ARG A 170 -8.16 9.85 13.39
CA ARG A 170 -8.12 8.52 12.77
C ARG A 170 -8.49 8.55 11.29
N GLN A 171 -9.42 9.39 10.88
CA GLN A 171 -9.77 9.55 9.47
C GLN A 171 -8.58 10.12 8.68
N HIS A 172 -7.89 11.13 9.22
CA HIS A 172 -6.67 11.66 8.62
C HIS A 172 -5.58 10.59 8.47
N HIS A 173 -5.26 9.90 9.57
CA HIS A 173 -4.27 8.83 9.56
C HIS A 173 -4.62 7.74 8.55
N PHE A 174 -5.85 7.22 8.61
CA PHE A 174 -6.30 6.13 7.75
C PHE A 174 -6.29 6.50 6.26
N SER A 175 -6.80 7.69 5.87
CA SER A 175 -6.75 8.11 4.48
C SER A 175 -5.32 8.26 3.97
N SER A 176 -4.40 8.81 4.78
CA SER A 176 -2.98 8.84 4.44
C SER A 176 -2.42 7.42 4.21
N SER A 177 -2.64 6.50 5.15
CA SER A 177 -2.20 5.10 5.01
C SER A 177 -2.71 4.44 3.72
N VAL A 178 -3.97 4.69 3.34
CA VAL A 178 -4.56 4.15 2.09
C VAL A 178 -3.87 4.72 0.85
N PHE A 179 -3.56 6.02 0.83
CA PHE A 179 -2.91 6.63 -0.33
C PHE A 179 -1.42 6.28 -0.43
N ASP A 180 -0.73 6.14 0.69
CA ASP A 180 0.66 5.66 0.73
C ASP A 180 0.75 4.22 0.22
N TRP A 181 -0.15 3.36 0.72
CA TRP A 181 -0.32 2.01 0.22
C TRP A 181 -0.60 1.97 -1.30
N PHE A 182 -1.53 2.80 -1.77
CA PHE A 182 -1.86 2.87 -3.19
C PHE A 182 -0.69 3.36 -4.04
N ALA A 183 0.13 4.29 -3.52
CA ALA A 183 1.34 4.75 -4.20
C ALA A 183 2.39 3.63 -4.32
N CYS A 184 2.57 2.82 -3.27
CA CYS A 184 3.47 1.66 -3.30
C CYS A 184 3.10 0.67 -4.41
N LEU A 185 1.80 0.46 -4.66
CA LEU A 185 1.32 -0.42 -5.73
C LEU A 185 1.58 0.11 -7.16
N GLN A 186 1.87 1.41 -7.32
CA GLN A 186 2.08 2.03 -8.63
C GLN A 186 3.54 2.07 -9.08
N LEU A 187 4.49 1.85 -8.19
CA LEU A 187 5.90 1.89 -8.53
C LEU A 187 6.26 0.58 -9.25
N PRO A 188 6.62 0.62 -10.56
CA PRO A 188 7.14 -0.57 -11.23
C PRO A 188 8.49 -0.93 -10.59
N GLU A 189 8.68 -2.21 -10.25
CA GLU A 189 9.96 -2.72 -9.72
C GLU A 189 11.16 -2.50 -10.67
N GLU A 190 10.92 -2.05 -11.91
CA GLU A 190 11.91 -1.98 -13.00
C GLU A 190 12.90 -0.79 -12.95
N GLU A 191 12.85 0.12 -11.97
CA GLU A 191 13.80 1.26 -11.90
C GLU A 191 14.68 1.32 -10.64
N MET A 192 14.71 0.28 -9.80
CA MET A 192 15.63 0.24 -8.64
C MET A 192 16.99 -0.41 -8.93
N GLU A 193 17.29 -0.74 -10.20
CA GLU A 193 18.67 -0.95 -10.67
C GLU A 193 19.28 0.39 -11.13
N ALA A 194 19.45 1.35 -10.22
CA ALA A 194 20.13 2.61 -10.50
C ALA A 194 21.45 2.72 -9.71
N ASP A 195 22.52 2.26 -10.38
CA ASP A 195 23.90 2.73 -10.25
C ASP A 195 24.53 2.77 -8.85
N GLU A 196 24.92 1.60 -8.36
CA GLU A 196 26.07 1.44 -7.47
C GLU A 196 27.39 1.61 -8.26
N GLN A 197 27.57 2.73 -8.99
CA GLN A 197 28.84 3.09 -9.62
C GLN A 197 29.04 4.61 -9.64
N GLY A 198 29.83 5.13 -8.69
CA GLY A 198 30.40 6.46 -8.86
C GLY A 198 30.81 7.16 -7.57
N GLU A 199 31.93 6.75 -7.00
CA GLU A 199 32.73 7.59 -6.10
C GLU A 199 32.95 9.00 -6.69
N GLY A 200 32.89 10.05 -5.87
CA GLY A 200 33.63 11.27 -6.18
C GLY A 200 33.08 12.60 -5.66
N GLU A 201 33.82 13.16 -4.72
CA GLU A 201 34.13 14.60 -4.61
C GLU A 201 33.12 15.53 -3.89
N GLN A 202 33.35 15.63 -2.58
CA GLN A 202 33.64 16.87 -1.86
C GLN A 202 33.24 18.20 -2.53
N SER A 203 32.35 18.96 -1.88
CA SER A 203 32.48 20.42 -1.89
C SER A 203 32.04 21.02 -0.56
N GLU A 204 33.03 21.37 0.25
CA GLU A 204 32.92 22.31 1.35
C GLU A 204 32.66 23.71 0.76
N THR A 205 31.51 24.35 1.01
CA THR A 205 31.42 25.82 0.93
C THR A 205 30.40 26.41 1.92
N SER A 206 30.96 27.18 2.87
CA SER A 206 30.49 28.45 3.47
C SER A 206 29.10 28.48 4.12
N HIS A 207 28.99 28.58 5.45
CA HIS A 207 29.06 29.84 6.20
C HIS A 207 28.30 30.99 5.53
N ASP A 208 27.07 31.24 5.97
CA ASP A 208 26.57 32.60 6.09
C ASP A 208 25.73 32.75 7.38
N ASP A 209 26.33 33.53 8.25
CA ASP A 209 25.85 34.09 9.50
C ASP A 209 24.97 35.30 9.20
N HIS A 210 23.67 35.22 9.47
CA HIS A 210 22.83 36.42 9.63
C HIS A 210 21.89 36.27 10.83
N GLY A 211 22.35 36.82 11.95
CA GLY A 211 21.50 37.13 13.09
C GLY A 211 20.33 38.03 12.71
N HIS A 212 19.14 37.63 13.17
CA HIS A 212 18.04 38.55 13.36
C HIS A 212 17.47 38.37 14.76
N SER A 213 17.91 39.24 15.65
CA SER A 213 17.28 39.51 16.94
C SER A 213 15.96 40.24 16.70
N HIS A 214 14.83 39.58 16.96
CA HIS A 214 13.60 40.25 17.40
C HIS A 214 13.02 39.43 18.54
N ASP A 215 13.37 39.88 19.76
CA ASP A 215 12.56 39.68 20.94
C ASP A 215 11.27 40.51 20.76
N ASP A 216 10.12 39.88 21.02
CA ASP A 216 9.01 40.40 21.82
C ASP A 216 7.65 39.82 21.35
N ASP A 217 7.20 38.86 22.18
CA ASP A 217 5.88 38.76 22.78
C ASP A 217 4.67 38.16 22.03
N GLU A 218 4.27 37.01 22.61
CA GLU A 218 2.91 36.59 22.99
C GLU A 218 2.19 35.54 22.11
N THR A 219 2.34 34.30 22.58
CA THR A 219 1.38 33.17 22.55
C THR A 219 0.89 32.70 21.18
N SER A 220 1.71 31.92 20.48
CA SER A 220 1.23 30.93 19.52
C SER A 220 1.39 29.55 20.14
N GLU A 221 0.27 28.92 20.46
CA GLU A 221 0.20 27.50 20.80
C GLU A 221 0.65 26.71 19.57
N ASP A 222 1.92 26.33 19.61
CA ASP A 222 2.62 25.49 18.65
C ASP A 222 2.19 24.03 18.85
N ASN A 223 1.20 23.61 18.05
CA ASN A 223 0.85 22.21 17.93
C ASN A 223 1.65 21.62 16.77
N GLY A 224 2.82 21.09 17.13
CA GLY A 224 3.52 19.96 16.53
C GLY A 224 3.33 19.75 15.03
N ALA A 225 4.33 20.18 14.27
CA ALA A 225 4.61 19.59 12.97
C ALA A 225 4.77 18.07 13.14
N GLN A 226 3.76 17.33 12.70
CA GLN A 226 3.87 15.89 12.50
C GLN A 226 4.78 15.69 11.29
N ASP A 227 6.01 15.32 11.58
CA ASP A 227 6.96 14.73 10.66
C ASP A 227 6.39 13.41 10.14
N SER A 228 5.64 13.47 9.05
CA SER A 228 5.15 12.31 8.32
C SER A 228 6.18 11.87 7.29
N GLY A 229 7.39 11.54 7.78
CA GLY A 229 8.35 10.70 7.07
C GLY A 229 7.98 9.24 7.31
N ASN A 230 6.92 8.77 6.64
CA ASN A 230 6.55 7.36 6.67
C ASN A 230 7.17 6.66 5.45
N ASP A 231 8.46 6.39 5.51
CA ASP A 231 9.18 5.50 4.57
C ASP A 231 8.81 4.03 4.84
N ASN A 232 7.51 3.74 4.96
CA ASN A 232 6.99 2.43 5.32
C ASN A 232 6.57 1.65 4.06
N CYS A 233 7.45 1.60 3.08
CA CYS A 233 7.49 0.45 2.18
C CYS A 233 8.03 -0.68 3.06
N VAL A 234 7.15 -1.52 3.59
CA VAL A 234 7.51 -2.62 4.50
C VAL A 234 8.52 -3.53 3.81
N GLU A 235 9.80 -3.29 4.02
CA GLU A 235 10.81 -4.32 3.89
C GLU A 235 10.61 -5.23 5.10
N ASP A 236 10.06 -6.42 4.86
CA ASP A 236 9.86 -7.48 5.85
C ASP A 236 11.24 -8.01 6.31
N GLU A 237 11.97 -7.20 7.06
CA GLU A 237 13.19 -7.61 7.76
C GLU A 237 12.80 -8.42 9.00
N SER A 238 12.60 -9.72 8.79
CA SER A 238 12.60 -10.73 9.86
C SER A 238 13.94 -10.72 10.61
N ASN A 239 14.12 -9.81 11.58
CA ASN A 239 15.28 -9.77 12.46
C ASN A 239 14.92 -10.12 13.91
N GLY A 240 15.25 -11.37 14.23
CA GLY A 240 15.71 -11.91 15.53
C GLY A 240 15.39 -11.14 16.81
N ILE A 241 14.51 -11.76 17.61
CA ILE A 241 14.33 -11.54 19.04
C ILE A 241 15.68 -11.37 19.75
N HIS A 242 16.00 -10.15 20.21
CA HIS A 242 17.00 -9.92 21.26
C HIS A 242 16.27 -9.77 22.60
N ASP A 243 16.39 -10.83 23.40
CA ASP A 243 15.97 -10.92 24.80
C ASP A 243 17.04 -10.29 25.68
N ASP A 244 16.93 -9.00 25.95
CA ASP A 244 17.76 -8.32 26.94
C ASP A 244 17.03 -8.29 28.29
N GLY A 245 17.10 -9.43 28.98
CA GLY A 245 16.71 -9.54 30.39
C GLY A 245 17.47 -8.54 31.26
N HIS A 246 16.79 -7.49 31.70
CA HIS A 246 17.28 -6.56 32.70
C HIS A 246 16.55 -6.78 34.04
N ASP A 247 17.14 -7.65 34.86
CA ASP A 247 16.79 -7.83 36.27
C ASP A 247 17.39 -6.67 37.10
N HIS A 248 16.52 -5.85 37.69
CA HIS A 248 16.89 -4.90 38.73
C HIS A 248 16.29 -5.29 40.08
N SER A 249 16.88 -6.32 40.67
CA SER A 249 16.82 -6.58 42.11
C SER A 249 17.81 -5.69 42.87
N HIS A 250 17.35 -4.62 43.52
CA HIS A 250 17.90 -4.01 44.76
C HIS A 250 16.66 -3.54 45.56
N GLY A 251 16.34 -3.97 46.79
CA GLY A 251 17.18 -4.33 47.92
C GLY A 251 17.26 -3.13 48.87
N GLY A 252 16.33 -3.01 49.84
CA GLY A 252 16.35 -1.98 50.90
C GLY A 252 15.00 -1.73 51.56
#